data_AF-A0A124II33-F1
#
_entry.id   AF-A0A124II33-F1
#
_cell.length_a   1.000
_cell.length_b   1.000
_cell.length_c   1.000
_cell.angle_alpha   90.00
_cell.angle_beta   90.00
_cell.angle_gamma   90.00
#
_symmetry.space_group_name_H-M   'P 1'
#
loop_
_entity.id
_entity.type
_entity.pdbx_description
1 polymer ?
#
loop_
_entity_poly.entity_id
_entity_poly.type
_entity_poly.pdbx_seq_one_letter_code
_entity_poly.pdbx_strand_id
1 'polypeptide(L)'
;MELLADDVLIYEGGGAEKSKAEYASHHLEADIAFLKGIKQSLSARSAKATGDMVLVTSQGVTKGTYKDKAINSTSAETMVLRLIDGQWKIIHIHWSSADIKPIVPTS
;
A
#
# COMPACT_ATOMS: atom_id res chain seq x y z
N MET A 1 0.61 5.16 -13.78
CA MET A 1 1.44 6.26 -13.24
C MET A 1 0.78 7.64 -13.27
N GLU A 2 -0.28 7.87 -14.04
CA GLU A 2 -0.93 9.19 -14.15
C GLU A 2 -1.57 9.70 -12.84
N LEU A 3 -1.83 8.79 -11.89
CA LEU A 3 -2.43 9.10 -10.59
C LEU A 3 -1.43 9.61 -9.55
N LEU A 4 -0.12 9.39 -9.74
CA LEU A 4 0.91 9.87 -8.81
C LEU A 4 1.31 11.30 -9.15
N ALA A 5 1.45 12.14 -8.14
CA ALA A 5 2.15 13.42 -8.25
C ALA A 5 3.65 13.15 -8.51
N ASP A 6 4.32 14.06 -9.20
CA ASP A 6 5.73 13.86 -9.56
C ASP A 6 6.64 13.82 -8.31
N ASP A 7 6.25 14.55 -7.27
CA ASP A 7 6.88 14.64 -5.94
C ASP A 7 6.29 13.67 -4.89
N VAL A 8 5.62 12.59 -5.33
CA VAL A 8 5.05 11.60 -4.40
C VAL A 8 6.10 11.03 -3.45
N LEU A 9 5.77 10.97 -2.16
CA LEU A 9 6.56 10.28 -1.14
C LEU A 9 5.93 8.94 -0.81
N ILE A 10 6.68 7.84 -0.97
CA ILE A 10 6.18 6.49 -0.71
C ILE A 10 7.05 5.83 0.36
N TYR A 11 6.41 5.34 1.42
CA TYR A 11 7.07 4.54 2.46
C TYR A 11 6.60 3.09 2.41
N GLU A 12 7.56 2.18 2.45
CA GLU A 12 7.32 0.74 2.54
C GLU A 12 8.50 0.05 3.23
N GLY A 13 8.23 -0.87 4.16
CA GLY A 13 9.25 -1.76 4.72
C GLY A 13 10.43 -1.06 5.42
N GLY A 14 10.26 0.20 5.81
CA GLY A 14 11.33 1.05 6.38
C GLY A 14 12.15 1.85 5.35
N GLY A 15 11.89 1.66 4.05
CA GLY A 15 12.45 2.45 2.95
C GLY A 15 11.57 3.62 2.53
N ALA A 16 12.11 4.46 1.64
CA ALA A 16 11.44 5.64 1.11
C ALA A 16 11.81 5.92 -0.34
N GLU A 17 10.80 6.08 -1.19
CA GLU A 17 10.89 6.58 -2.56
C GLU A 17 10.35 8.02 -2.56
N LYS A 18 11.10 8.98 -3.12
CA LYS A 18 10.82 10.43 -2.97
C LYS A 18 10.33 11.08 -4.26
N SER A 19 10.13 10.30 -5.31
CA SER A 19 9.52 10.78 -6.54
C SER A 19 8.84 9.65 -7.29
N LYS A 20 7.94 10.03 -8.18
CA LYS A 20 7.29 9.10 -9.11
C LYS A 20 8.28 8.41 -10.05
N ALA A 21 9.35 9.10 -10.43
CA ALA A 21 10.39 8.56 -11.31
C ALA A 21 11.21 7.48 -10.59
N GLU A 22 11.60 7.74 -9.35
CA GLU A 22 12.29 6.78 -8.48
C GLU A 22 11.43 5.53 -8.29
N TYR A 23 10.18 5.70 -7.86
CA TYR A 23 9.25 4.60 -7.64
C TYR A 23 9.02 3.75 -8.90
N ALA A 24 8.87 4.40 -10.06
CA ALA A 24 8.69 3.71 -11.34
C ALA A 24 9.94 2.92 -11.76
N SER A 25 11.13 3.39 -11.39
CA SER A 25 12.41 2.75 -11.75
C SER A 25 12.73 1.51 -10.91
N HIS A 26 12.20 1.42 -9.68
CA HIS A 26 12.51 0.32 -8.76
C HIS A 26 11.37 -0.69 -8.59
N HIS A 27 10.10 -0.25 -8.52
CA HIS A 27 9.03 -1.05 -7.91
C HIS A 27 7.89 -1.48 -8.84
N LEU A 28 7.78 -0.91 -10.05
CA LEU A 28 6.61 -1.16 -10.90
C LEU A 28 6.44 -2.65 -11.24
N GLU A 29 7.53 -3.39 -11.47
CA GLU A 29 7.44 -4.85 -11.73
C GLU A 29 7.22 -5.68 -10.47
N ALA A 30 7.87 -5.34 -9.35
CA ALA A 30 7.78 -6.08 -8.09
C ALA A 30 6.37 -5.96 -7.47
N ASP A 31 5.79 -4.77 -7.50
CA ASP A 31 4.47 -4.50 -6.93
C ASP A 31 3.36 -5.12 -7.79
N ILE A 32 3.48 -5.06 -9.12
CA ILE A 32 2.55 -5.75 -10.03
C ILE A 32 2.64 -7.28 -9.85
N ALA A 33 3.83 -7.83 -9.64
CA ALA A 33 4.02 -9.26 -9.39
C ALA A 33 3.44 -9.69 -8.03
N PHE A 34 3.59 -8.87 -6.99
CA PHE A 34 2.99 -9.09 -5.67
C PHE A 34 1.45 -9.02 -5.72
N LEU A 35 0.90 -8.03 -6.43
CA LEU A 35 -0.55 -7.85 -6.59
C LEU A 35 -1.20 -8.92 -7.48
N LYS A 36 -0.47 -9.52 -8.45
CA LYS A 36 -1.01 -10.57 -9.33
C LYS A 36 -1.05 -11.96 -8.69
N GLY A 37 -0.18 -12.25 -7.72
CA GLY A 37 -0.05 -13.60 -7.13
C GLY A 37 -0.85 -13.84 -5.86
N ILE A 38 -1.40 -12.78 -5.26
CA ILE A 38 -1.92 -12.83 -3.90
C ILE A 38 -3.37 -12.35 -3.86
N LYS A 39 -4.28 -13.20 -3.38
CA LYS A 39 -5.63 -12.76 -2.96
C LYS A 39 -5.48 -11.91 -1.70
N GLN A 40 -5.28 -10.61 -1.88
CA GLN A 40 -5.46 -9.65 -0.79
C GLN A 40 -6.96 -9.43 -0.58
N SER A 41 -7.46 -9.79 0.60
CA SER A 41 -8.82 -9.46 0.99
C SER A 41 -8.82 -8.12 1.73
N LEU A 42 -9.46 -7.11 1.14
CA LEU A 42 -9.72 -5.83 1.81
C LEU A 42 -10.69 -6.06 2.97
N SER A 43 -10.26 -5.79 4.20
CA SER A 43 -11.09 -5.95 5.40
C SER A 43 -11.80 -4.65 5.78
N ALA A 44 -11.17 -3.51 5.53
CA ALA A 44 -11.75 -2.20 5.78
C ALA A 44 -11.17 -1.15 4.84
N ARG A 45 -11.98 -0.15 4.48
CA ARG A 45 -11.54 1.05 3.78
C ARG A 45 -12.36 2.25 4.22
N SER A 46 -11.70 3.38 4.45
CA SER A 46 -12.37 4.65 4.68
C SER A 46 -11.71 5.76 3.87
N ALA A 47 -12.49 6.79 3.54
CA ALA A 47 -12.01 7.98 2.88
C ALA A 47 -12.56 9.21 3.62
N LYS A 48 -11.71 10.20 3.87
CA LYS A 48 -12.09 11.47 4.47
C LYS A 48 -11.51 12.61 3.65
N ALA A 49 -12.40 13.43 3.09
CA ALA A 49 -12.04 14.65 2.40
C ALA A 49 -11.94 15.83 3.38
N THR A 50 -10.98 16.73 3.16
CA THR A 50 -10.85 18.00 3.87
C THR A 50 -10.18 19.00 2.93
N GLY A 51 -10.94 20.00 2.45
CA GLY A 51 -10.44 20.96 1.47
C GLY A 51 -10.06 20.29 0.15
N ASP A 52 -8.85 20.56 -0.31
CA ASP A 52 -8.22 19.99 -1.50
C ASP A 52 -7.49 18.67 -1.23
N MET A 53 -7.72 18.05 -0.07
CA MET A 53 -7.03 16.84 0.37
C MET A 53 -8.02 15.70 0.67
N VAL A 54 -7.62 14.47 0.35
CA VAL A 54 -8.34 13.25 0.72
C VAL A 54 -7.37 12.28 1.39
N LEU A 55 -7.72 11.86 2.60
CA LEU A 55 -7.09 10.74 3.28
C LEU A 55 -7.88 9.47 2.97
N VAL A 56 -7.22 8.48 2.39
CA VAL A 56 -7.74 7.12 2.21
C VAL A 56 -6.95 6.19 3.12
N THR A 57 -7.66 5.36 3.87
CA THR A 57 -7.04 4.30 4.66
C THR A 57 -7.64 2.97 4.26
N SER A 58 -6.79 1.96 4.07
CA SER A 58 -7.19 0.59 3.77
C SER A 58 -6.52 -0.37 4.74
N GLN A 59 -7.24 -1.42 5.13
CA GLN A 59 -6.68 -2.58 5.82
C GLN A 59 -7.02 -3.83 5.04
N GLY A 60 -6.11 -4.79 5.06
CA GLY A 60 -6.30 -6.06 4.38
C GLY A 60 -5.69 -7.23 5.13
N VAL A 61 -6.04 -8.42 4.66
CA VAL A 61 -5.42 -9.67 5.06
C VAL A 61 -4.92 -10.37 3.82
N THR A 62 -3.70 -10.86 3.90
CA THR A 62 -3.07 -11.70 2.89
C THR A 62 -2.91 -13.10 3.43
N LYS A 63 -3.52 -14.08 2.75
CA LYS A 63 -3.32 -15.50 3.01
C LYS A 63 -2.96 -16.24 1.73
N GLY A 64 -1.91 -17.04 1.76
CA GLY A 64 -1.51 -17.84 0.60
C GLY A 64 -0.12 -18.41 0.75
N THR A 65 0.47 -18.79 -0.38
CA THR A 65 1.85 -19.28 -0.45
C THR A 65 2.58 -18.52 -1.56
N TYR A 66 3.78 -18.01 -1.27
CA TYR A 66 4.64 -17.35 -2.26
C TYR A 66 6.06 -17.90 -2.14
N LYS A 67 6.62 -18.38 -3.25
CA LYS A 67 7.95 -19.04 -3.28
C LYS A 67 8.10 -20.08 -2.16
N ASP A 68 7.12 -20.98 -2.04
CA ASP A 68 7.01 -22.05 -1.03
C ASP A 68 6.93 -21.59 0.44
N LYS A 69 6.75 -20.29 0.70
CA LYS A 69 6.50 -19.75 2.04
C LYS A 69 5.03 -19.42 2.24
N ALA A 70 4.44 -19.95 3.30
CA ALA A 70 3.11 -19.54 3.73
C ALA A 70 3.12 -18.06 4.14
N ILE A 71 2.22 -17.27 3.57
CA ILE A 71 1.95 -15.90 3.98
C ILE A 71 0.63 -15.90 4.74
N ASN A 72 0.67 -15.32 5.94
CA ASN A 72 -0.50 -14.99 6.73
C ASN A 72 -0.22 -13.66 7.42
N SER A 73 -0.61 -12.56 6.80
CA SER A 73 -0.27 -11.22 7.26
C SER A 73 -1.45 -10.26 7.16
N THR A 74 -1.43 -9.24 8.00
CA THR A 74 -2.26 -8.05 7.81
C THR A 74 -1.48 -7.01 7.00
N SER A 75 -2.21 -6.18 6.26
CA SER A 75 -1.67 -4.99 5.60
C SER A 75 -2.43 -3.75 6.06
N ALA A 76 -1.72 -2.63 6.14
CA ALA A 76 -2.29 -1.31 6.32
C ALA A 76 -1.73 -0.35 5.27
N GLU A 77 -2.62 0.42 4.67
CA GLU A 77 -2.32 1.44 3.67
C GLU A 77 -2.88 2.78 4.16
N THR A 78 -2.04 3.80 4.07
CA THR A 78 -2.47 5.21 4.14
C THR A 78 -2.10 5.88 2.84
N MET A 79 -3.08 6.48 2.18
CA MET A 79 -2.89 7.22 0.94
C MET A 79 -3.44 8.64 1.11
N VAL A 80 -2.66 9.62 0.67
CA VAL A 80 -3.07 11.01 0.67
C VAL A 80 -3.13 11.51 -0.75
N LEU A 81 -4.27 12.04 -1.15
CA LEU A 81 -4.49 12.67 -2.44
C LEU A 81 -4.65 14.18 -2.25
N ARG A 82 -4.13 14.93 -3.21
CA ARG A 82 -4.34 16.38 -3.34
C ARG A 82 -5.00 16.68 -4.69
N LEU A 83 -5.90 17.65 -4.73
CA LEU A 83 -6.45 18.18 -5.98
C LEU A 83 -5.44 19.16 -6.59
N ILE A 84 -4.81 18.77 -7.70
CA ILE A 84 -3.79 19.54 -8.43
C ILE A 84 -4.31 19.76 -9.84
N ASP A 85 -4.46 21.02 -10.27
CA ASP A 85 -4.95 21.39 -11.60
C ASP A 85 -6.26 20.69 -12.00
N GLY A 86 -7.18 20.56 -11.04
CA GLY A 86 -8.48 19.90 -11.23
C GLY A 86 -8.43 18.37 -11.25
N GLN A 87 -7.27 17.77 -10.99
CA GLN A 87 -7.10 16.32 -10.94
C GLN A 87 -6.64 15.85 -9.55
N TRP A 88 -7.26 14.81 -9.02
CA TRP A 88 -6.76 14.17 -7.81
C TRP A 88 -5.47 13.40 -8.11
N LYS A 89 -4.40 13.76 -7.42
CA LYS A 89 -3.10 13.10 -7.49
C LYS A 89 -2.72 12.57 -6.12
N ILE A 90 -2.18 11.36 -6.08
CA ILE A 90 -1.60 10.77 -4.89
C ILE A 90 -0.27 11.45 -4.62
N ILE A 91 -0.15 12.10 -3.47
CA ILE A 91 1.06 12.77 -3.02
C ILE A 91 1.81 11.97 -1.95
N HIS A 92 1.14 11.02 -1.31
CA HIS A 92 1.77 10.14 -0.33
C HIS A 92 1.12 8.75 -0.31
N ILE A 93 1.95 7.74 -0.14
CA ILE A 93 1.54 6.38 0.19
C ILE A 93 2.41 5.89 1.35
N HIS A 94 1.79 5.23 2.32
CA HIS A 94 2.48 4.45 3.34
C HIS A 94 1.89 3.05 3.37
N TRP A 95 2.73 2.05 3.12
CA TRP A 95 2.40 0.64 3.30
C TRP A 95 3.16 0.03 4.46
N SER A 96 2.43 -0.74 5.26
CA SER A 96 3.00 -1.58 6.30
C SER A 96 2.28 -2.92 6.33
N SER A 97 2.97 -3.93 6.85
CA SER A 97 2.42 -5.26 7.03
C SER A 97 2.93 -5.88 8.32
N ALA A 98 2.14 -6.76 8.91
CA ALA A 98 2.54 -7.53 10.07
C ALA A 98 2.11 -8.99 9.91
N ASP A 99 2.98 -9.92 10.33
CA ASP A 99 2.65 -11.34 10.36
C ASP A 99 1.57 -11.61 11.40
N ILE A 100 0.54 -12.37 10.99
CA ILE A 100 -0.46 -12.93 11.89
C ILE A 100 0.14 -14.21 12.47
N LYS A 101 0.64 -14.10 13.70
CA LYS A 101 1.17 -15.27 14.43
C LYS A 101 0.06 -16.28 14.72
N PRO A 102 0.29 -17.59 14.53
CA PRO A 102 -0.63 -18.61 15.00
C PRO A 102 -0.82 -18.48 16.51
N ILE A 103 -2.07 -18.60 16.97
CA ILE A 103 -2.35 -18.73 18.40
C ILE A 103 -1.84 -20.12 18.80
N VAL A 104 -0.74 -20.18 19.56
CA VAL A 104 -0.29 -21.44 20.18
C VAL A 104 -1.08 -21.60 21.48
N PRO A 105 -1.94 -22.63 21.63
CA PRO A 105 -2.61 -22.88 22.90
C PRO A 105 -1.57 -23.22 23.95
N THR A 106 -1.56 -22.50 25.07
CA THR A 106 -0.80 -22.92 26.26
C THR A 106 -1.50 -24.15 26.85
N SER A 107 -0.78 -25.27 26.89
CA SER A 107 -1.17 -26.49 27.60
C SER A 107 -1.24 -26.29 29.11
#